data_AF-A0A2J8KBK1-F1
#
_entry.id   AF-A0A2J8KBK1-F1
#
_cell.length_a   1.000
_cell.length_b   1.000
_cell.length_c   1.000
_cell.angle_alpha   90.00
_cell.angle_beta   90.00
_cell.angle_gamma   90.00
#
_symmetry.space_group_name_H-M   'P 1'
#
loop_
_entity.id
_entity.type
_entity.pdbx_description
1 polymer ?
#
loop_
_entity_poly.entity_id
_entity_poly.type
_entity_poly.pdbx_seq_one_letter_code
_entity_poly.pdbx_strand_id
1 'polypeptide(L)'
;MAAPAVKVSRGWSGLALGVRRAVLQLPGLTQVRWSRYSPEFKDPLIDKEYYRKPVEELTEEEKYDRELKKTQLIKAAPAGKTSSVFEDPVISKFTNMMMIGGNKVLARSLMIQTLEAVKRKQFEKYHAASAEEQATIERNPYTIFHQALKNCEPMIGLVPILKGGRFYQVNEWPGQESRALHM
;
A
#
# COMPACT_ATOMS: atom_id res chain seq x y z
N MET A 1 -30.35 -40.37 61.93
CA MET A 1 -31.67 -39.74 61.73
C MET A 1 -31.54 -38.23 61.92
N ALA A 2 -32.28 -37.47 61.12
CA ALA A 2 -32.63 -36.04 61.26
C ALA A 2 -31.54 -34.98 60.96
N ALA A 3 -31.67 -34.35 59.79
CA ALA A 3 -31.51 -32.89 59.60
C ALA A 3 -32.68 -32.15 60.33
N PRO A 4 -32.78 -30.79 60.43
CA PRO A 4 -32.10 -29.72 59.69
C PRO A 4 -31.75 -28.46 60.53
N ALA A 5 -31.22 -27.41 59.91
CA ALA A 5 -31.76 -26.03 60.01
C ALA A 5 -30.83 -25.01 59.34
N VAL A 6 -31.36 -24.39 58.29
CA VAL A 6 -30.85 -23.20 57.61
C VAL A 6 -30.84 -22.00 58.56
N LYS A 7 -29.75 -21.23 58.58
CA LYS A 7 -29.79 -19.81 58.92
C LYS A 7 -29.01 -19.01 57.88
N VAL A 8 -29.79 -18.27 57.09
CA VAL A 8 -29.36 -17.20 56.20
C VAL A 8 -28.88 -16.02 57.05
N SER A 9 -27.67 -15.52 56.80
CA SER A 9 -27.27 -14.16 57.15
C SER A 9 -26.98 -13.37 55.88
N ARG A 10 -27.60 -12.19 55.83
CA ARG A 10 -27.61 -11.24 54.71
C ARG A 10 -26.26 -10.53 54.60
N GLY A 11 -25.71 -10.50 53.39
CA GLY A 11 -24.63 -9.59 52.99
C GLY A 11 -25.04 -8.73 51.79
N TRP A 12 -25.58 -7.54 52.06
CA TRP A 12 -25.44 -6.35 51.19
C TRP A 12 -23.92 -6.07 51.00
N SER A 13 -23.40 -5.43 49.96
CA SER A 13 -23.89 -4.75 48.77
C SER A 13 -22.63 -4.52 47.92
N GLY A 14 -22.69 -4.80 46.62
CA GLY A 14 -21.56 -4.61 45.72
C GLY A 14 -22.02 -4.39 44.29
N LEU A 15 -23.11 -3.63 44.09
CA LEU A 15 -23.51 -3.13 42.78
C LEU A 15 -22.50 -2.05 42.36
N ALA A 16 -21.37 -2.48 41.80
CA ALA A 16 -20.54 -1.62 40.97
C ALA A 16 -21.37 -1.25 39.73
N LEU A 17 -22.05 -0.11 39.81
CA LEU A 17 -22.62 0.57 38.66
C LEU A 17 -21.46 0.89 37.71
N GLY A 18 -21.23 -0.02 36.77
CA GLY A 18 -20.37 0.22 35.62
C GLY A 18 -20.95 1.39 34.84
N VAL A 19 -20.41 2.59 35.10
CA VAL A 19 -20.60 3.76 34.26
C VAL A 19 -20.01 3.39 32.91
N ARG A 20 -20.84 2.83 32.03
CA ARG A 20 -20.55 2.76 30.61
C ARG A 20 -20.32 4.22 30.22
N ARG A 21 -19.06 4.61 30.02
CA ARG A 21 -18.71 5.86 29.35
C ARG A 21 -19.50 5.85 28.05
N ALA A 22 -20.62 6.56 28.04
CA ALA A 22 -21.29 6.95 26.82
C ALA A 22 -20.29 7.87 26.12
N VAL A 23 -19.46 7.28 25.27
CA VAL A 23 -18.67 8.03 24.32
C VAL A 23 -19.71 8.71 23.45
N LEU A 24 -20.02 9.97 23.77
CA LEU A 24 -20.79 10.84 22.91
C LEU A 24 -20.11 10.76 21.54
N GLN A 25 -20.74 10.07 20.59
CA GLN A 25 -20.28 10.05 19.21
C GLN A 25 -20.61 11.42 18.62
N LEU A 26 -19.76 12.40 18.93
CA LEU A 26 -19.75 13.67 18.24
C LEU A 26 -19.36 13.38 16.79
N PRO A 27 -20.20 13.71 15.79
CA PRO A 27 -19.85 13.55 14.40
C PRO A 27 -18.62 14.43 14.12
N GLY A 28 -17.45 13.79 13.99
CA GLY A 28 -16.15 14.46 13.86
C GLY A 28 -15.02 13.86 14.70
N LEU A 29 -15.34 13.18 15.81
CA LEU A 29 -14.36 12.54 16.70
C LEU A 29 -14.16 11.05 16.43
N THR A 30 -15.13 10.38 15.83
CA THR A 30 -15.00 9.01 15.33
C THR A 30 -14.62 9.03 13.85
N GLN A 31 -13.52 8.36 13.50
CA GLN A 31 -13.12 8.16 12.11
C GLN A 31 -14.16 7.29 11.42
N VAL A 32 -15.15 7.92 10.78
CA VAL A 32 -16.11 7.24 9.93
C VAL A 32 -15.32 6.65 8.74
N ARG A 33 -15.56 5.38 8.38
CA ARG A 33 -14.95 4.64 7.25
C ARG A 33 -15.33 5.21 5.86
N TRP A 34 -15.39 6.54 5.70
CA TRP A 34 -15.86 7.22 4.48
C TRP A 34 -14.81 8.24 4.03
N SER A 35 -14.75 8.51 2.72
CA SER A 35 -13.89 9.56 2.17
C SER A 35 -14.36 10.94 2.64
N ARG A 36 -13.42 11.82 3.02
CA ARG A 36 -13.73 13.22 3.35
C ARG A 36 -13.96 14.09 2.12
N TYR A 37 -13.46 13.66 0.97
CA TYR A 37 -13.68 14.33 -0.31
C TYR A 37 -14.99 13.88 -0.95
N SER A 38 -15.73 14.83 -1.53
CA SER A 38 -16.91 14.56 -2.36
C SER A 38 -16.52 13.83 -3.65
N PRO A 39 -17.44 13.11 -4.32
CA PRO A 39 -17.16 12.40 -5.58
C PRO A 39 -16.69 13.30 -6.73
N GLU A 40 -17.00 14.60 -6.66
CA GLU A 40 -16.58 15.61 -7.65
C GLU A 40 -15.07 15.86 -7.65
N PHE A 41 -14.40 15.61 -6.52
CA PHE A 41 -12.97 15.86 -6.39
C PHE A 41 -12.15 14.88 -7.23
N LYS A 42 -11.30 15.41 -8.10
CA LYS A 42 -10.35 14.63 -8.90
C LYS A 42 -9.02 14.44 -8.18
N ASP A 43 -8.35 13.34 -8.50
CA ASP A 43 -7.03 13.06 -7.94
C ASP A 43 -5.98 14.01 -8.53
N PRO A 44 -5.00 14.44 -7.72
CA PRO A 44 -3.96 15.35 -8.17
C PRO A 44 -2.97 14.61 -9.09
N LEU A 45 -2.64 15.24 -10.21
CA LEU A 45 -1.57 14.77 -11.10
C LEU A 45 -0.25 15.43 -10.68
N ILE A 46 0.70 14.62 -10.22
CA ILE A 46 1.96 15.06 -9.60
C ILE A 46 3.08 15.20 -10.64
N ASP A 47 2.94 14.54 -11.79
CA ASP A 47 3.97 14.45 -12.82
C ASP A 47 4.26 15.82 -13.43
N LYS A 48 5.48 16.30 -13.22
CA LYS A 48 5.91 17.63 -13.68
C LYS A 48 6.01 17.71 -15.21
N GLU A 49 6.41 16.61 -15.84
CA GLU A 49 6.59 16.51 -17.28
C GLU A 49 5.29 16.76 -18.04
N TYR A 50 4.16 16.30 -17.50
CA TYR A 50 2.85 16.56 -18.07
C TYR A 50 2.60 18.05 -18.29
N TYR A 51 2.81 18.88 -17.26
CA TYR A 51 2.57 20.32 -17.34
C TYR A 51 3.58 21.08 -18.20
N ARG A 52 4.77 20.51 -18.40
CA ARG A 52 5.83 21.13 -19.21
C ARG A 52 5.64 20.95 -20.72
N LYS A 53 4.78 20.02 -21.15
CA LYS A 53 4.48 19.81 -22.57
C LYS A 53 3.94 21.11 -23.21
N PRO A 54 4.56 21.60 -24.30
CA PRO A 54 4.11 22.79 -25.00
C PRO A 54 2.75 22.56 -25.66
N VAL A 55 1.99 23.64 -25.91
CA VAL A 55 0.62 23.57 -26.42
C VAL A 55 0.55 22.98 -27.84
N GLU A 56 1.63 23.12 -28.60
CA GLU A 56 1.76 22.62 -29.97
C GLU A 56 1.78 21.09 -30.04
N GLU A 57 2.32 20.43 -29.02
CA GLU A 57 2.41 18.96 -28.93
C GLU A 57 1.12 18.31 -28.36
N LEU A 58 0.18 19.11 -27.86
CA LEU A 58 -1.04 18.60 -27.23
C LEU A 58 -2.10 18.27 -28.27
N THR A 59 -2.74 17.12 -28.10
CA THR A 59 -3.96 16.76 -28.83
C THR A 59 -5.12 17.67 -28.42
N GLU A 60 -6.15 17.75 -29.27
CA GLU A 60 -7.35 18.55 -28.98
C GLU A 60 -8.04 18.07 -27.69
N GLU A 61 -8.05 16.75 -27.47
CA GLU A 61 -8.57 16.12 -26.24
C GLU A 61 -7.78 16.54 -25.00
N GLU A 62 -6.45 16.50 -25.05
CA GLU A 62 -5.61 16.91 -23.92
C GLU A 62 -5.74 18.41 -23.61
N LYS A 63 -5.98 19.25 -24.62
CA LYS A 63 -6.27 20.68 -24.44
C LYS A 63 -7.61 20.87 -23.71
N TYR A 64 -8.65 20.18 -24.17
CA TYR A 64 -9.96 20.20 -23.51
C TYR A 64 -9.89 19.73 -22.05
N ASP A 65 -9.19 18.63 -21.80
CA ASP A 65 -9.01 18.10 -20.44
C ASP A 65 -8.28 19.08 -19.52
N ARG A 66 -7.26 19.80 -20.04
CA ARG A 66 -6.56 20.84 -19.27
C ARG A 66 -7.47 22.01 -18.94
N GLU A 67 -8.34 22.42 -19.86
CA GLU A 67 -9.29 23.49 -19.61
C GLU A 67 -10.33 23.09 -18.57
N LEU A 68 -10.87 21.88 -18.68
CA LEU A 68 -11.82 21.30 -17.73
C LEU A 68 -11.21 21.14 -16.34
N LYS A 69 -9.93 20.78 -16.22
CA LYS A 69 -9.23 20.70 -14.92
C LYS A 69 -9.05 22.05 -14.22
N LYS A 70 -9.15 23.20 -14.92
CA LYS A 70 -9.01 24.53 -14.30
C LYS A 70 -10.17 24.86 -13.37
N THR A 71 -11.37 24.38 -13.68
CA THR A 71 -12.59 24.65 -12.91
C THR A 71 -12.93 23.55 -11.92
N GLN A 72 -12.42 22.33 -12.14
CA GLN A 72 -12.66 21.20 -11.26
C GLN A 72 -11.95 21.31 -9.91
N LEU A 73 -12.60 20.74 -8.89
CA LEU A 73 -12.01 20.59 -7.57
C LEU A 73 -10.98 19.45 -7.57
N ILE A 74 -9.77 19.73 -7.10
CA ILE A 74 -8.67 18.76 -7.03
C ILE A 74 -8.36 18.44 -5.56
N LYS A 75 -8.12 17.16 -5.25
CA LYS A 75 -7.72 16.74 -3.90
C LYS A 75 -6.32 17.22 -3.56
N ALA A 76 -6.02 17.31 -2.27
CA ALA A 76 -4.66 17.57 -1.82
C ALA A 76 -3.72 16.42 -2.21
N ALA A 77 -2.49 16.76 -2.62
CA ALA A 77 -1.46 15.79 -2.91
C ALA A 77 -1.12 14.95 -1.65
N PRO A 78 -0.99 13.61 -1.79
CA PRO A 78 -0.66 12.77 -0.65
C PRO A 78 0.80 13.00 -0.24
N ALA A 79 1.07 13.06 1.07
CA ALA A 79 2.42 13.33 1.60
C ALA A 79 3.49 12.30 1.18
N GLY A 80 3.07 11.10 0.77
CA GLY A 80 3.98 10.04 0.35
C GLY A 80 4.41 10.08 -1.11
N LYS A 81 3.70 10.82 -1.98
CA LYS A 81 4.08 10.94 -3.40
C LYS A 81 4.59 12.35 -3.65
N THR A 82 5.72 12.45 -4.31
CA THR A 82 6.35 13.73 -4.64
C THR A 82 6.72 13.77 -6.11
N SER A 83 6.89 14.97 -6.67
CA SER A 83 7.36 15.16 -8.05
C SER A 83 8.89 15.02 -8.18
N SER A 84 9.53 14.27 -7.27
CA SER A 84 10.97 14.04 -7.26
C SER A 84 11.32 12.97 -8.30
N VAL A 85 12.44 13.16 -9.00
CA VAL A 85 12.94 12.19 -9.99
C VAL A 85 13.40 10.89 -9.33
N PHE A 86 13.72 10.92 -8.03
CA PHE A 86 14.17 9.76 -7.27
C PHE A 86 13.02 8.95 -6.64
N GLU A 87 11.78 9.41 -6.73
CA GLU A 87 10.64 8.66 -6.17
C GLU A 87 10.20 7.59 -7.17
N ASP A 88 10.31 6.34 -6.76
CA ASP A 88 9.84 5.20 -7.53
C ASP A 88 8.52 4.67 -6.92
N PRO A 89 7.40 4.66 -7.68
CA PRO A 89 6.11 4.22 -7.16
C PRO A 89 6.12 2.75 -6.72
N VAL A 90 6.93 1.88 -7.33
CA VAL A 90 7.02 0.45 -6.98
C VAL A 90 7.72 0.29 -5.63
N ILE A 91 8.82 1.00 -5.40
CA ILE A 91 9.53 0.98 -4.12
C ILE A 91 8.69 1.61 -3.01
N SER A 92 8.00 2.72 -3.31
CA SER A 92 7.09 3.36 -2.37
C SER A 92 5.97 2.41 -1.95
N LYS A 93 5.40 1.65 -2.89
CA LYS A 93 4.38 0.62 -2.65
C LYS A 93 4.94 -0.54 -1.83
N PHE A 94 6.10 -1.08 -2.20
CA PHE A 94 6.77 -2.16 -1.46
C PHE A 94 7.10 -1.75 -0.02
N THR A 95 7.59 -0.52 0.17
CA THR A 95 7.85 0.05 1.50
C THR A 95 6.57 0.11 2.34
N ASN A 96 5.43 0.47 1.73
CA ASN A 96 4.15 0.49 2.44
C ASN A 96 3.65 -0.93 2.78
N MET A 97 3.96 -1.94 1.95
CA MET A 97 3.59 -3.34 2.22
C MET A 97 4.41 -3.95 3.37
N MET A 98 5.69 -3.59 3.48
CA MET A 98 6.54 -4.01 4.61
C MET A 98 6.23 -3.29 5.92
N MET A 99 5.51 -2.16 5.87
CA MET A 99 5.25 -1.32 7.04
C MET A 99 4.25 -1.96 8.00
N ILE A 100 4.63 -2.08 9.26
CA ILE A 100 3.78 -2.59 10.34
C ILE A 100 3.43 -1.45 11.30
N GLY A 101 2.17 -1.37 11.73
CA GLY A 101 1.71 -0.41 12.74
C GLY A 101 1.86 1.06 12.35
N GLY A 102 1.93 1.37 11.05
CA GLY A 102 2.11 2.75 10.56
C GLY A 102 3.52 3.31 10.74
N ASN A 103 4.50 2.51 11.14
CA ASN A 103 5.89 2.96 11.30
C ASN A 103 6.63 3.06 9.96
N LYS A 104 6.38 4.15 9.23
CA LYS A 104 6.98 4.38 7.91
C LYS A 104 8.47 4.68 7.94
N VAL A 105 8.96 5.26 9.05
CA VAL A 105 10.38 5.60 9.22
C VAL A 105 11.22 4.33 9.23
N LEU A 106 10.80 3.33 10.01
CA LEU A 106 11.48 2.03 10.08
C LEU A 106 11.40 1.26 8.76
N ALA A 107 10.23 1.21 8.12
CA ALA A 107 10.08 0.54 6.83
C ALA A 107 11.00 1.17 5.76
N ARG A 108 11.08 2.51 5.73
CA ARG A 108 11.96 3.23 4.81
C ARG A 108 13.44 2.98 5.12
N SER A 109 13.84 2.97 6.39
CA SER A 109 15.24 2.68 6.74
C SER A 109 15.66 1.27 6.34
N LEU A 110 14.79 0.28 6.54
CA LEU A 110 15.06 -1.09 6.10
C LEU A 110 15.18 -1.17 4.57
N MET A 111 14.29 -0.50 3.82
CA MET A 111 14.36 -0.50 2.36
C MET A 111 15.64 0.17 1.83
N ILE A 112 16.10 1.24 2.49
CA ILE A 112 17.36 1.89 2.10
C ILE A 112 18.55 0.96 2.40
N GLN A 113 18.55 0.29 3.56
CA GLN A 113 19.59 -0.67 3.93
C GLN A 113 19.63 -1.87 2.99
N THR A 114 18.49 -2.36 2.50
CA THR A 114 18.47 -3.47 1.53
C THR A 114 19.02 -3.03 0.18
N LEU A 115 18.64 -1.86 -0.34
CA LEU A 115 19.20 -1.32 -1.58
C LEU A 115 20.71 -1.08 -1.47
N GLU A 116 21.17 -0.60 -0.31
CA GLU A 116 22.59 -0.43 -0.02
C GLU A 116 23.32 -1.78 0.01
N ALA A 117 22.78 -2.78 0.70
CA ALA A 117 23.37 -4.11 0.78
C ALA A 117 23.45 -4.79 -0.60
N VAL A 118 22.40 -4.68 -1.42
CA VAL A 118 22.41 -5.16 -2.81
C VAL A 118 23.52 -4.48 -3.60
N LYS A 119 23.62 -3.15 -3.51
CA LYS A 119 24.66 -2.39 -4.21
C LYS A 119 26.05 -2.81 -3.75
N ARG A 120 26.32 -2.90 -2.44
CA ARG A 120 27.63 -3.32 -1.90
C ARG A 120 28.02 -4.71 -2.40
N LYS A 121 27.12 -5.69 -2.32
CA LYS A 121 27.37 -7.06 -2.81
C LYS A 121 27.65 -7.12 -4.31
N GLN A 122 26.95 -6.33 -5.12
CA GLN A 122 27.21 -6.28 -6.56
C GLN A 122 28.57 -5.63 -6.87
N PHE A 123 28.99 -4.64 -6.09
CA PHE A 123 30.32 -4.04 -6.23
C PHE A 123 31.43 -5.00 -5.80
N GLU A 124 31.25 -5.73 -4.70
CA GLU A 124 32.19 -6.79 -4.29
C GLU A 124 32.34 -7.85 -5.40
N LYS A 125 31.23 -8.29 -6.00
CA LYS A 125 31.23 -9.21 -7.13
C LYS A 125 31.93 -8.62 -8.35
N TYR A 126 31.68 -7.36 -8.68
CA TYR A 126 32.31 -6.67 -9.81
C TYR A 126 33.84 -6.60 -9.66
N HIS A 127 34.32 -6.26 -8.46
CA HIS A 127 35.76 -6.17 -8.20
C HIS A 127 36.48 -7.53 -8.18
N ALA A 128 35.77 -8.60 -7.82
CA ALA A 128 36.30 -9.95 -7.85
C ALA A 128 36.27 -10.60 -9.25
N ALA A 129 35.49 -10.06 -10.19
CA ALA A 129 35.24 -10.64 -11.49
C ALA A 129 36.30 -10.26 -12.55
N SER A 130 36.41 -11.08 -13.60
CA SER A 130 37.28 -10.81 -14.76
C SER A 130 36.70 -9.70 -15.65
N ALA A 131 37.50 -9.16 -16.58
CA ALA A 131 37.09 -8.03 -17.42
C ALA A 131 35.84 -8.31 -18.28
N GLU A 132 35.63 -9.55 -18.72
CA GLU A 132 34.47 -9.95 -19.51
C GLU A 132 33.19 -10.02 -18.67
N GLU A 133 33.29 -10.57 -17.46
CA GLU A 133 32.18 -10.69 -16.52
C GLU A 133 31.76 -9.32 -15.95
N GLN A 134 32.72 -8.40 -15.77
CA GLN A 134 32.46 -7.03 -15.32
C GLN A 134 31.47 -6.28 -16.23
N ALA A 135 31.53 -6.48 -17.54
CA ALA A 135 30.60 -5.87 -18.49
C ALA A 135 29.17 -6.39 -18.37
N THR A 136 28.99 -7.61 -17.85
CA THR A 136 27.68 -8.28 -17.72
C THR A 136 27.01 -8.00 -16.37
N ILE A 137 27.78 -7.59 -15.35
CA ILE A 137 27.27 -7.40 -13.99
C ILE A 137 26.51 -6.07 -13.88
N GLU A 138 25.19 -6.17 -13.69
CA GLU A 138 24.32 -5.06 -13.35
C GLU A 138 24.57 -4.58 -11.91
N ARG A 139 24.93 -3.30 -11.75
CA ARG A 139 25.27 -2.68 -10.45
C ARG A 139 24.16 -1.79 -9.90
N ASN A 140 23.16 -1.48 -10.71
CA ASN A 140 22.06 -0.59 -10.30
C ASN A 140 21.06 -1.40 -9.46
N PRO A 141 20.87 -1.07 -8.16
CA PRO A 141 19.97 -1.84 -7.32
C PRO A 141 18.50 -1.70 -7.72
N TYR A 142 18.11 -0.60 -8.37
CA TYR A 142 16.74 -0.37 -8.84
C TYR A 142 16.38 -1.33 -9.97
N THR A 143 17.24 -1.48 -10.99
CA THR A 143 16.99 -2.38 -12.12
C THR A 143 16.95 -3.84 -11.65
N ILE A 144 17.86 -4.22 -10.74
CA ILE A 144 17.86 -5.55 -10.13
C ILE A 144 16.57 -5.81 -9.37
N PHE A 145 16.07 -4.83 -8.60
CA PHE A 145 14.82 -4.96 -7.86
C PHE A 145 13.62 -5.13 -8.81
N HIS A 146 13.49 -4.29 -9.83
CA HIS A 146 12.41 -4.40 -10.81
C HIS A 146 12.46 -5.72 -11.59
N GLN A 147 13.66 -6.15 -12.00
CA GLN A 147 13.82 -7.41 -12.71
C GLN A 147 13.51 -8.61 -11.79
N ALA A 148 13.91 -8.55 -10.52
CA ALA A 148 13.59 -9.59 -9.55
C ALA A 148 12.07 -9.71 -9.35
N LEU A 149 11.35 -8.59 -9.22
CA LEU A 149 9.89 -8.60 -9.13
C LEU A 149 9.24 -9.22 -10.37
N LYS A 150 9.64 -8.78 -11.58
CA LYS A 150 9.14 -9.35 -12.84
C LYS A 150 9.36 -10.84 -12.96
N ASN A 151 10.52 -11.32 -12.49
CA ASN A 151 10.84 -12.75 -12.51
C ASN A 151 10.02 -13.55 -11.50
N CYS A 152 9.55 -12.91 -10.42
CA CYS A 152 8.72 -13.52 -9.40
C CYS A 152 7.21 -13.44 -9.70
N GLU A 153 6.81 -12.71 -10.74
CA GLU A 153 5.40 -12.57 -11.10
C GLU A 153 4.80 -13.91 -11.58
N PRO A 154 3.71 -14.40 -10.96
CA PRO A 154 3.09 -15.65 -11.36
C PRO A 154 2.30 -15.48 -12.66
N MET A 155 2.48 -16.40 -13.61
CA MET A 155 1.74 -16.40 -14.88
C MET A 155 0.28 -16.88 -14.75
N ILE A 156 -0.03 -17.70 -13.75
CA ILE A 156 -1.35 -18.32 -13.56
C ILE A 156 -1.74 -18.18 -12.09
N GLY A 157 -2.98 -17.74 -11.84
CA GLY A 157 -3.60 -17.74 -10.52
C GLY A 157 -4.65 -18.85 -10.39
N LEU A 158 -4.97 -19.24 -9.15
CA LEU A 158 -6.08 -20.13 -8.84
C LEU A 158 -7.20 -19.33 -8.17
N VAL A 159 -8.43 -19.51 -8.64
CA VAL A 159 -9.61 -18.95 -8.00
C VAL A 159 -10.53 -20.07 -7.54
N PRO A 160 -10.93 -20.09 -6.24
CA PRO A 160 -11.90 -21.05 -5.75
C PRO A 160 -13.31 -20.68 -6.24
N ILE A 161 -13.90 -21.53 -7.07
CA ILE A 161 -15.29 -21.41 -7.52
C ILE A 161 -16.15 -22.40 -6.76
N LEU A 162 -17.18 -21.89 -6.07
CA LEU A 162 -18.18 -22.72 -5.40
C LEU A 162 -19.17 -23.28 -6.42
N LYS A 163 -19.23 -24.61 -6.57
CA LYS A 163 -20.23 -25.28 -7.39
C LYS A 163 -20.66 -26.58 -6.71
N GLY A 164 -21.97 -26.78 -6.56
CA GLY A 164 -22.51 -28.00 -5.92
C GLY A 164 -22.02 -28.24 -4.49
N GLY A 165 -21.80 -27.18 -3.71
CA GLY A 165 -21.32 -27.28 -2.31
C GLY A 165 -19.83 -27.61 -2.16
N ARG A 166 -19.06 -27.64 -3.25
CA ARG A 166 -17.59 -27.83 -3.23
C ARG A 166 -16.88 -26.65 -3.88
N PHE A 167 -15.69 -26.35 -3.41
CA PHE A 167 -14.81 -25.35 -4.02
C PHE A 167 -13.84 -26.02 -4.99
N TYR A 168 -13.85 -25.56 -6.24
CA TYR A 168 -12.92 -25.99 -7.27
C TYR A 168 -11.90 -24.90 -7.51
N GLN A 169 -10.61 -25.25 -7.48
CA GLN A 169 -9.54 -24.36 -7.88
C GLN A 169 -9.50 -24.34 -9.40
N VAL A 170 -9.92 -23.23 -9.99
CA VAL A 170 -9.91 -23.05 -11.43
C VAL A 170 -8.74 -22.14 -11.80
N ASN A 171 -7.98 -22.54 -12.81
CA ASN A 171 -6.91 -21.71 -13.37
C ASN A 171 -7.53 -20.47 -13.98
N GLU A 172 -7.17 -19.31 -13.46
CA GLU A 172 -7.50 -18.02 -14.04
C GLU A 172 -6.21 -17.40 -14.58
N TRP A 173 -6.25 -16.94 -15.83
CA TRP A 173 -5.23 -16.01 -16.30
C TRP A 173 -5.32 -14.76 -15.42
N PRO A 174 -4.22 -14.25 -14.85
CA PRO A 174 -4.27 -13.08 -13.99
C PRO A 174 -4.80 -11.89 -14.81
N GLY A 175 -6.11 -11.67 -14.78
CA GLY A 175 -6.80 -10.69 -15.63
C GLY A 175 -6.49 -9.24 -15.28
N GLN A 176 -5.62 -8.99 -14.29
CA GLN A 176 -5.19 -7.67 -13.86
C GLN A 176 -3.72 -7.71 -13.42
N GLU A 177 -2.85 -6.97 -14.12
CA GLU A 177 -1.41 -6.78 -13.79
C GLU A 177 -1.20 -6.36 -12.33
N SER A 178 -2.16 -5.61 -11.76
CA SER A 178 -2.11 -5.16 -10.37
C SER A 178 -2.15 -6.29 -9.36
N ARG A 179 -2.87 -7.40 -9.63
CA ARG A 179 -2.96 -8.56 -8.73
C ARG A 179 -1.64 -9.34 -8.68
N ALA A 180 -1.00 -9.53 -9.82
CA ALA A 180 0.30 -10.22 -9.90
C ALA A 180 1.38 -9.46 -9.12
N LEU A 181 1.38 -8.12 -9.18
CA LEU A 181 2.32 -7.26 -8.45
C LEU A 181 2.05 -7.12 -6.94
N HIS A 182 0.95 -7.67 -6.44
CA HIS A 182 0.55 -7.59 -5.03
C HIS A 182 0.75 -8.89 -4.26
N MET A 183 0.86 -10.02 -4.96
CA MET A 183 1.20 -11.32 -4.38
C MET A 183 2.71 -11.41 -4.13
#